data_AF-A0AAJ0AJ74-F1
#
_entry.id   AF-A0AAJ0AJ74-F1
#
_cell.length_a   1.000
_cell.length_b   1.000
_cell.length_c   1.000
_cell.angle_alpha   90.00
_cell.angle_beta   90.00
_cell.angle_gamma   90.00
#
_symmetry.space_group_name_H-M   'P 1'
#
loop_
_entity.id
_entity.type
_entity.pdbx_description
1 polymer ?
#
loop_
_entity_poly.entity_id
_entity_poly.type
_entity_poly.pdbx_seq_one_letter_code
_entity_poly.pdbx_strand_id
1 'polypeptide(L)'
;MKFWAALALTAAVAAVPFEGISLHKRAGARSHIGYRIVSKAEADAINANDGKAVQSLGTSGRQLGTGTYISPAFQDFPEYDPSKGIPWDCVVTMDADTWSGLKKAWIPKFYEFPEDKEKNPDKCKPLNLWTPRWKANRKRFLTSLDSSFTEENTVLFSKVLGHEEKIQALIPPAIVDTGVVYISQCAERETESNTQIGSLGGVDWDTAKMEGWNLGSDAV
;
A
#
# COMPACT_ATOMS: atom_id res chain seq x y z
N MET A 1 29.75 -48.33 -54.02
CA MET A 1 28.87 -47.14 -54.04
C MET A 1 28.38 -46.90 -52.62
N LYS A 2 28.58 -45.68 -52.11
CA LYS A 2 28.17 -45.24 -50.77
C LYS A 2 26.67 -45.01 -50.74
N PHE A 3 25.95 -45.53 -49.75
CA PHE A 3 24.67 -44.96 -49.32
C PHE A 3 24.53 -45.09 -47.80
N TRP A 4 24.55 -43.95 -47.14
CA TRP A 4 24.25 -43.77 -45.73
C TRP A 4 22.72 -43.72 -45.57
N ALA A 5 22.16 -44.54 -44.69
CA ALA A 5 20.76 -44.42 -44.27
C ALA A 5 20.68 -43.49 -43.06
N ALA A 6 20.05 -42.33 -43.22
CA ALA A 6 19.77 -41.40 -42.15
C ALA A 6 18.54 -41.87 -41.35
N LEU A 7 18.69 -42.09 -40.05
CA LEU A 7 17.56 -42.24 -39.12
C LEU A 7 17.00 -40.84 -38.83
N ALA A 8 15.77 -40.56 -39.26
CA ALA A 8 15.01 -39.40 -38.80
C ALA A 8 14.34 -39.73 -37.47
N LEU A 9 14.74 -39.04 -36.39
CA LEU A 9 14.05 -39.06 -35.10
C LEU A 9 12.75 -38.25 -35.23
N THR A 10 11.60 -38.91 -35.29
CA THR A 10 10.31 -38.25 -35.11
C THR A 10 10.06 -38.07 -33.61
N ALA A 11 10.30 -36.86 -33.09
CA ALA A 11 9.87 -36.49 -31.76
C ALA A 11 8.34 -36.41 -31.75
N ALA A 12 7.68 -37.41 -31.15
CA ALA A 12 6.27 -37.36 -30.84
C ALA A 12 6.07 -36.35 -29.69
N VAL A 13 5.76 -35.10 -30.02
CA VAL A 13 5.18 -34.16 -29.06
C VAL A 13 3.75 -34.63 -28.83
N ALA A 14 3.53 -35.40 -27.76
CA ALA A 14 2.20 -35.61 -27.25
C ALA A 14 1.70 -34.26 -26.72
N ALA A 15 1.02 -33.50 -27.58
CA ALA A 15 0.22 -32.36 -27.19
C ALA A 15 -0.93 -32.90 -26.34
N VAL A 16 -0.79 -32.80 -25.02
CA VAL A 16 -1.89 -33.06 -24.09
C VAL A 16 -2.87 -31.90 -24.25
N PRO A 17 -4.13 -32.13 -24.65
CA PRO A 17 -5.10 -31.06 -24.77
C PRO A 17 -5.45 -30.59 -23.35
N PHE A 18 -4.99 -29.38 -22.98
CA PHE A 18 -5.49 -28.69 -21.80
C PHE A 18 -6.83 -28.04 -22.16
N GLU A 19 -7.90 -28.83 -22.13
CA GLU A 19 -9.25 -28.31 -22.04
C GLU A 19 -9.56 -28.02 -20.55
N GLY A 20 -9.75 -26.74 -20.23
CA GLY A 20 -10.77 -26.33 -19.27
C GLY A 20 -10.60 -26.68 -17.80
N ILE A 21 -9.40 -26.95 -17.29
CA ILE A 21 -9.18 -26.95 -15.83
C ILE A 21 -9.02 -25.48 -15.40
N SER A 22 -10.06 -24.93 -14.76
CA SER A 22 -9.89 -23.82 -13.84
C SER A 22 -8.80 -24.24 -12.86
N LEU A 23 -7.59 -23.70 -13.04
CA LEU A 23 -6.52 -23.82 -12.07
C LEU A 23 -7.04 -23.19 -10.78
N HIS A 24 -7.54 -24.03 -9.88
CA HIS A 24 -7.79 -23.65 -8.51
C HIS A 24 -6.48 -23.01 -8.00
N LYS A 25 -6.54 -21.69 -7.82
CA LYS A 25 -5.47 -20.85 -7.26
C LYS A 25 -4.92 -21.60 -6.06
N ARG A 26 -3.65 -22.02 -6.11
CA ARG A 26 -2.97 -22.57 -4.92
C ARG A 26 -3.24 -21.59 -3.79
N ALA A 27 -3.67 -22.09 -2.64
CA ALA A 27 -3.93 -21.26 -1.49
C ALA A 27 -2.76 -20.27 -1.25
N GLY A 28 -3.03 -18.98 -1.46
CA GLY A 28 -2.52 -17.91 -0.60
C GLY A 28 -1.06 -17.46 -0.75
N ALA A 29 -0.48 -17.37 -1.95
CA ALA A 29 0.73 -16.56 -2.12
C ALA A 29 0.35 -15.06 -1.98
N ARG A 30 0.40 -14.53 -0.76
CA ARG A 30 0.16 -13.11 -0.47
C ARG A 30 1.35 -12.30 -0.98
N SER A 31 1.09 -11.21 -1.66
CA SER A 31 2.09 -10.22 -2.08
C SER A 31 2.48 -9.33 -0.92
N HIS A 32 3.78 -9.05 -0.81
CA HIS A 32 4.31 -8.01 0.06
C HIS A 32 3.90 -6.64 -0.48
N ILE A 33 3.19 -5.85 0.31
CA ILE A 33 2.67 -4.53 -0.08
C ILE A 33 3.29 -3.38 0.72
N GLY A 34 4.09 -3.67 1.73
CA GLY A 34 4.87 -2.69 2.47
C GLY A 34 5.15 -3.14 3.90
N TYR A 35 5.62 -2.20 4.71
CA TYR A 35 6.01 -2.40 6.10
C TYR A 35 5.18 -1.54 7.04
N ARG A 36 5.10 -1.95 8.30
CA ARG A 36 4.48 -1.17 9.36
C ARG A 36 5.23 -1.35 10.66
N ILE A 37 5.37 -0.27 11.41
CA ILE A 37 5.83 -0.31 12.81
C ILE A 37 4.61 -0.43 13.71
N VAL A 38 4.66 -1.35 14.67
CA VAL A 38 3.62 -1.55 15.67
C VAL A 38 4.22 -1.63 17.07
N SER A 39 3.38 -1.42 18.08
CA SER A 39 3.75 -1.74 19.47
C SER A 39 3.74 -3.24 19.68
N LYS A 40 4.43 -3.74 20.72
CA LYS A 40 4.35 -5.14 21.12
C LYS A 40 2.90 -5.61 21.35
N ALA A 41 2.08 -4.79 22.01
CA ALA A 41 0.68 -5.14 22.27
C ALA A 41 -0.14 -5.28 20.97
N GLU A 42 0.11 -4.43 19.97
CA GLU A 42 -0.51 -4.54 18.65
C GLU A 42 0.01 -5.79 17.90
N ALA A 43 1.31 -6.09 17.97
CA ALA A 43 1.88 -7.32 17.41
C ALA A 43 1.27 -8.59 18.02
N ASP A 44 1.13 -8.64 19.35
CA ASP A 44 0.54 -9.77 20.06
C ASP A 44 -0.95 -9.94 19.68
N ALA A 45 -1.71 -8.84 19.56
CA ALA A 45 -3.10 -8.85 19.13
C ALA A 45 -3.26 -9.33 17.67
N ILE A 46 -2.36 -8.91 16.78
CA ILE A 46 -2.33 -9.36 15.39
C ILE A 46 -2.01 -10.85 15.30
N ASN A 47 -1.05 -11.33 16.09
CA ASN A 47 -0.69 -12.75 16.14
C ASN A 47 -1.87 -13.61 16.65
N ALA A 48 -2.59 -13.12 17.67
CA ALA A 48 -3.81 -13.76 18.17
C ALA A 48 -4.97 -13.74 17.15
N ASN A 49 -4.89 -12.88 16.12
CA ASN A 49 -5.87 -12.75 15.04
C ASN A 49 -5.37 -13.39 13.73
N ASP A 50 -4.56 -14.45 13.82
CA ASP A 50 -4.00 -15.19 12.67
C ASP A 50 -3.21 -14.30 11.68
N GLY A 51 -2.56 -13.25 12.18
CA GLY A 51 -1.80 -12.29 11.39
C GLY A 51 -2.66 -11.31 10.57
N LYS A 52 -3.99 -11.32 10.75
CA LYS A 52 -4.86 -10.31 10.13
C LYS A 52 -4.69 -8.98 10.83
N ALA A 53 -4.64 -7.92 10.03
CA ALA A 53 -4.58 -6.57 10.56
C ALA A 53 -5.76 -6.30 11.51
N VAL A 54 -5.45 -5.71 12.65
CA VAL A 54 -6.45 -5.16 13.58
C VAL A 54 -6.47 -3.65 13.43
N GLN A 55 -7.62 -3.01 13.65
CA GLN A 55 -7.67 -1.55 13.67
C GLN A 55 -6.78 -1.02 14.79
N SER A 56 -5.74 -0.27 14.43
CA SER A 56 -4.93 0.41 15.43
C SER A 56 -5.76 1.55 16.04
N LEU A 57 -6.04 1.45 17.34
CA LEU A 57 -6.78 2.46 18.12
C LEU A 57 -5.89 3.68 18.48
N GLY A 58 -4.65 3.73 17.98
CA GLY A 58 -3.70 4.81 18.28
C GLY A 58 -4.17 6.19 17.79
N THR A 59 -3.98 7.21 18.62
CA THR A 59 -4.42 8.60 18.38
C THR A 59 -3.40 9.45 17.62
N SER A 60 -2.24 8.90 17.25
CA SER A 60 -1.13 9.65 16.65
C SER A 60 -1.42 10.13 15.21
N GLY A 61 -1.13 11.41 14.97
CA GLY A 61 -0.59 11.96 13.71
C GLY A 61 -1.22 11.52 12.38
N ARG A 62 -2.54 11.37 12.29
CA ARG A 62 -3.18 10.83 11.09
C ARG A 62 -3.28 11.84 9.95
N GLN A 63 -2.20 12.05 9.21
CA GLN A 63 -2.11 12.99 8.09
C GLN A 63 -3.25 12.82 7.07
N LEU A 64 -3.57 11.60 6.67
CA LEU A 64 -4.63 11.29 5.71
C LEU A 64 -5.94 10.81 6.37
N GLY A 65 -5.98 10.76 7.71
CA GLY A 65 -7.13 10.27 8.47
C GLY A 65 -6.97 8.86 9.02
N THR A 66 -8.07 8.30 9.51
CA THR A 66 -8.10 7.01 10.20
C THR A 66 -7.80 5.85 9.26
N GLY A 67 -6.94 4.92 9.71
CA GLY A 67 -6.65 3.66 9.02
C GLY A 67 -5.25 3.13 9.34
N THR A 68 -4.82 2.14 8.55
CA THR A 68 -3.53 1.47 8.68
C THR A 68 -2.53 2.10 7.73
N TYR A 69 -1.57 2.83 8.30
CA TYR A 69 -0.42 3.37 7.56
C TYR A 69 0.66 2.32 7.34
N ILE A 70 1.22 2.32 6.13
CA ILE A 70 2.35 1.47 5.71
C ILE A 70 3.40 2.28 4.94
N SER A 71 4.64 1.81 4.92
CA SER A 71 5.78 2.36 4.18
C SER A 71 6.25 1.37 3.12
N PRO A 72 6.85 1.82 2.00
CA PRO A 72 7.36 0.91 0.98
C PRO A 72 8.69 0.27 1.39
N ALA A 73 9.42 0.89 2.32
CA ALA A 73 10.74 0.48 2.75
C ALA A 73 10.76 0.12 4.25
N PHE A 74 11.64 -0.83 4.57
CA PHE A 74 11.86 -1.34 5.91
C PHE A 74 12.43 -0.23 6.81
N GLN A 75 11.86 -0.08 8.01
CA GLN A 75 12.23 0.94 9.00
C GLN A 75 12.16 2.40 8.50
N ASP A 76 11.38 2.66 7.45
CA ASP A 76 11.32 3.99 6.85
C ASP A 76 10.36 4.96 7.56
N PHE A 77 9.52 4.47 8.48
CA PHE A 77 8.66 5.36 9.27
C PHE A 77 9.49 6.27 10.19
N PRO A 78 9.31 7.60 10.09
CA PRO A 78 10.19 8.56 10.76
C PRO A 78 9.93 8.71 12.27
N GLU A 79 8.71 8.41 12.73
CA GLU A 79 8.34 8.58 14.13
C GLU A 79 8.52 7.26 14.90
N TYR A 80 9.69 7.09 15.50
CA TYR A 80 9.91 6.12 16.57
C TYR A 80 10.28 6.86 17.86
N ASP A 81 9.50 6.64 18.91
CA ASP A 81 9.77 7.16 20.24
C ASP A 81 10.31 6.02 21.12
N PRO A 82 11.65 5.94 21.34
CA PRO A 82 12.24 4.88 22.15
C PRO A 82 11.77 4.86 23.60
N SER A 83 11.20 5.96 24.11
CA SER A 83 10.62 5.98 25.45
C SER A 83 9.33 5.16 25.56
N LYS A 84 8.72 4.77 24.43
CA LYS A 84 7.49 3.96 24.36
C LYS A 84 7.76 2.45 24.17
N GLY A 85 9.02 2.03 24.25
CA GLY A 85 9.46 0.64 24.09
C GLY A 85 10.01 0.35 22.69
N ILE A 86 10.66 -0.80 22.54
CA ILE A 86 11.28 -1.23 21.28
C ILE A 86 10.19 -1.49 20.22
N PRO A 87 10.34 -0.97 19.00
CA PRO A 87 9.32 -1.10 17.98
C PRO A 87 9.37 -2.51 17.39
N TRP A 88 8.22 -2.99 16.97
CA TRP A 88 8.12 -4.22 16.19
C TRP A 88 7.92 -3.84 14.73
N ASP A 89 8.86 -4.23 13.88
CA ASP A 89 8.71 -4.06 12.44
C ASP A 89 7.95 -5.27 11.89
N CYS A 90 6.95 -5.03 11.05
CA CYS A 90 6.10 -6.07 10.46
C CYS A 90 6.03 -5.95 8.95
N VAL A 91 5.81 -7.08 8.29
CA VAL A 91 5.51 -7.18 6.86
C VAL A 91 4.01 -7.08 6.67
N VAL A 92 3.58 -6.20 5.77
CA VAL A 92 2.18 -6.10 5.36
C VAL A 92 2.00 -6.84 4.04
N THR A 93 1.05 -7.76 4.02
CA THR A 93 0.75 -8.59 2.84
C THR A 93 -0.73 -8.62 2.52
N MET A 94 -1.05 -8.85 1.25
CA MET A 94 -2.40 -8.99 0.72
C MET A 94 -2.37 -9.91 -0.50
N ASP A 95 -3.49 -10.54 -0.85
CA ASP A 95 -3.59 -11.23 -2.15
C ASP A 95 -3.30 -10.26 -3.32
N ALA A 96 -2.54 -10.71 -4.32
CA ALA A 96 -2.07 -9.86 -5.42
C ALA A 96 -3.20 -9.25 -6.25
N ASP A 97 -4.22 -10.05 -6.58
CA ASP A 97 -5.38 -9.62 -7.37
C ASP A 97 -6.24 -8.66 -6.55
N THR A 98 -6.34 -8.92 -5.24
CA THR A 98 -7.00 -8.01 -4.31
C THR A 98 -6.26 -6.66 -4.28
N TRP A 99 -4.96 -6.66 -4.02
CA TRP A 99 -4.16 -5.42 -3.96
C TRP A 99 -4.25 -4.64 -5.28
N SER A 100 -4.07 -5.29 -6.43
CA SER A 100 -4.13 -4.63 -7.73
C SER A 100 -5.52 -4.05 -8.02
N GLY A 101 -6.59 -4.75 -7.65
CA GLY A 101 -7.98 -4.31 -7.85
C GLY A 101 -8.46 -3.18 -6.93
N LEU A 102 -7.74 -2.85 -5.86
CA LEU A 102 -8.09 -1.72 -5.00
C LEU A 102 -7.90 -0.38 -5.73
N LYS A 103 -8.83 0.56 -5.47
CA LYS A 103 -8.68 1.96 -5.87
C LYS A 103 -7.49 2.57 -5.13
N LYS A 104 -6.67 3.34 -5.84
CA LYS A 104 -5.48 4.00 -5.30
C LYS A 104 -5.45 5.44 -5.79
N ALA A 105 -5.14 6.36 -4.89
CA ALA A 105 -5.01 7.77 -5.23
C ALA A 105 -3.79 8.37 -4.55
N TRP A 106 -3.03 9.18 -5.27
CA TRP A 106 -2.02 10.05 -4.72
C TRP A 106 -2.66 11.33 -4.20
N ILE A 107 -2.40 11.68 -2.95
CA ILE A 107 -2.94 12.86 -2.27
C ILE A 107 -1.81 13.88 -2.09
N PRO A 108 -1.75 14.93 -2.93
CA PRO A 108 -0.76 15.99 -2.74
C PRO A 108 -1.06 16.79 -1.47
N LYS A 109 -0.07 17.51 -0.93
CA LYS A 109 -0.26 18.39 0.23
C LYS A 109 -1.24 19.52 -0.06
N PHE A 110 -1.09 20.14 -1.24
CA PHE A 110 -1.90 21.25 -1.70
C PHE A 110 -2.46 20.99 -3.10
N TYR A 111 -3.70 21.39 -3.33
CA TYR A 111 -4.34 21.32 -4.65
C TYR A 111 -5.16 22.58 -4.93
N GLU A 112 -5.06 23.08 -6.15
CA GLU A 112 -5.89 24.18 -6.64
C GLU A 112 -7.05 23.60 -7.44
N PHE A 113 -8.27 23.77 -6.93
CA PHE A 113 -9.48 23.31 -7.61
C PHE A 113 -9.76 24.19 -8.84
N PRO A 114 -9.82 23.63 -10.06
CA PRO A 114 -10.07 24.40 -11.27
C PRO A 114 -11.33 25.27 -11.19
N GLU A 115 -12.40 24.74 -10.60
CA GLU A 115 -13.68 25.45 -10.47
C GLU A 115 -13.62 26.64 -9.48
N ASP A 116 -12.70 26.62 -8.51
CA ASP A 116 -12.49 27.75 -7.61
C ASP A 116 -11.69 28.85 -8.30
N LYS A 117 -10.72 28.46 -9.13
CA LYS A 117 -9.92 29.36 -9.96
C LYS A 117 -10.78 30.07 -11.00
N GLU A 118 -11.69 29.34 -11.66
CA GLU A 118 -12.62 29.93 -12.63
C GLU A 118 -13.54 30.96 -11.99
N LYS A 119 -14.04 30.70 -10.78
CA LYS A 119 -14.96 31.60 -10.08
C LYS A 119 -14.27 32.83 -9.50
N ASN A 120 -13.05 32.70 -8.99
CA ASN A 120 -12.33 33.76 -8.29
C ASN A 120 -10.82 33.70 -8.59
N PRO A 121 -10.38 34.05 -9.82
CA PRO A 121 -8.99 33.86 -10.25
C PRO A 121 -7.98 34.61 -9.37
N ASP A 122 -8.32 35.81 -8.88
CA ASP A 122 -7.42 36.65 -8.10
C ASP A 122 -7.30 36.24 -6.62
N LYS A 123 -8.18 35.36 -6.13
CA LYS A 123 -8.26 34.95 -4.73
C LYS A 123 -8.12 33.44 -4.53
N CYS A 124 -8.11 32.67 -5.61
CA CYS A 124 -7.95 31.24 -5.55
C CYS A 124 -6.55 30.92 -4.98
N LYS A 125 -6.53 30.12 -3.92
CA LYS A 125 -5.30 29.64 -3.30
C LYS A 125 -5.39 28.11 -3.22
N PRO A 126 -4.27 27.39 -3.42
CA PRO A 126 -4.22 25.97 -3.20
C PRO A 126 -4.73 25.62 -1.79
N LEU A 127 -5.65 24.65 -1.73
CA LEU A 127 -6.20 24.15 -0.49
C LEU A 127 -5.37 22.99 0.01
N ASN A 128 -5.12 22.97 1.32
CA ASN A 128 -4.44 21.85 1.95
C ASN A 128 -5.36 20.63 1.98
N LEU A 129 -4.82 19.44 1.69
CA LEU A 129 -5.55 18.15 1.71
C LEU A 129 -5.11 17.22 2.85
N TRP A 130 -4.00 17.54 3.50
CA TRP A 130 -3.42 16.76 4.59
C TRP A 130 -3.95 17.20 5.95
N THR A 131 -3.71 16.40 6.97
CA THR A 131 -4.23 16.49 8.34
C THR A 131 -5.75 16.28 8.47
N PRO A 132 -6.25 15.92 9.66
CA PRO A 132 -7.69 15.74 9.91
C PRO A 132 -8.50 17.03 9.69
N ARG A 133 -7.90 18.20 9.88
CA ARG A 133 -8.55 19.51 9.71
C ARG A 133 -9.11 19.70 8.30
N TRP A 134 -8.43 19.15 7.29
CA TRP A 134 -8.75 19.38 5.89
C TRP A 134 -9.43 18.18 5.20
N LYS A 135 -10.08 17.31 5.99
CA LYS A 135 -10.84 16.14 5.50
C LYS A 135 -11.83 16.48 4.39
N ALA A 136 -12.56 17.60 4.51
CA ALA A 136 -13.52 18.02 3.49
C ALA A 136 -12.87 18.30 2.13
N ASN A 137 -11.69 18.94 2.12
CA ASN A 137 -10.94 19.23 0.90
C ASN A 137 -10.44 17.93 0.26
N ARG A 138 -9.92 16.99 1.07
CA ARG A 138 -9.46 15.69 0.58
C ARG A 138 -10.60 14.87 -0.01
N LYS A 139 -11.79 14.85 0.62
CA LYS A 139 -12.98 14.20 0.05
C LYS A 139 -13.37 14.81 -1.31
N ARG A 140 -13.35 16.13 -1.42
CA ARG A 140 -13.62 16.84 -2.68
C ARG A 140 -12.59 16.47 -3.75
N PHE A 141 -11.31 16.47 -3.39
CA PHE A 141 -10.23 16.08 -4.29
C PHE A 141 -10.40 14.65 -4.82
N LEU A 142 -10.67 13.68 -3.95
CA LEU A 142 -10.94 12.29 -4.37
C LEU A 142 -12.08 12.21 -5.38
N THR A 143 -13.19 12.91 -5.10
CA THR A 143 -14.36 12.95 -6.00
C THR A 143 -14.03 13.60 -7.34
N SER A 144 -13.10 14.57 -7.36
CA SER A 144 -12.63 15.22 -8.60
C SER A 144 -11.72 14.32 -9.46
N LEU A 145 -11.04 13.34 -8.86
CA LEU A 145 -10.28 12.33 -9.60
C LEU A 145 -11.24 11.31 -10.25
N ASP A 146 -12.14 10.77 -9.45
CA ASP A 146 -13.17 9.83 -9.88
C ASP A 146 -14.34 9.89 -8.90
N SER A 147 -15.56 10.07 -9.42
CA SER A 147 -16.78 10.19 -8.60
C SER A 147 -17.06 9.01 -7.67
N SER A 148 -16.45 7.85 -7.93
CA SER A 148 -16.57 6.63 -7.14
C SER A 148 -15.52 6.51 -6.04
N PHE A 149 -14.53 7.41 -5.98
CA PHE A 149 -13.47 7.38 -4.97
C PHE A 149 -13.97 8.00 -3.66
N THR A 150 -13.68 7.32 -2.55
CA THR A 150 -14.03 7.75 -1.19
C THR A 150 -12.87 7.43 -0.25
N GLU A 151 -12.84 8.08 0.91
CA GLU A 151 -11.82 7.75 1.93
C GLU A 151 -11.98 6.33 2.50
N GLU A 152 -13.10 5.64 2.27
CA GLU A 152 -13.38 4.30 2.79
C GLU A 152 -13.02 3.19 1.80
N ASN A 153 -13.04 3.47 0.49
CA ASN A 153 -12.81 2.47 -0.56
C ASN A 153 -11.53 2.67 -1.38
N THR A 154 -10.73 3.70 -1.05
CA THR A 154 -9.51 4.05 -1.78
C THR A 154 -8.31 4.04 -0.86
N VAL A 155 -7.25 3.33 -1.24
CA VAL A 155 -5.95 3.40 -0.56
C VAL A 155 -5.31 4.74 -0.91
N LEU A 156 -4.97 5.54 0.10
CA LEU A 156 -4.49 6.91 -0.08
C LEU A 156 -2.97 6.93 0.06
N PHE A 157 -2.27 7.36 -0.98
CA PHE A 157 -0.82 7.51 -1.00
C PHE A 157 -0.46 8.98 -0.83
N SER A 158 0.63 9.26 -0.13
CA SER A 158 1.17 10.62 -0.07
C SER A 158 2.63 10.58 0.35
N LYS A 159 3.27 11.75 0.31
CA LYS A 159 4.47 11.99 1.10
C LYS A 159 4.16 12.02 2.60
N VAL A 160 5.19 11.88 3.44
CA VAL A 160 5.06 11.99 4.90
C VAL A 160 5.26 13.45 5.33
N LEU A 161 4.30 13.99 6.09
CA LEU A 161 4.37 15.36 6.60
C LEU A 161 5.57 15.53 7.52
N GLY A 162 6.44 16.50 7.21
CA GLY A 162 7.69 16.72 7.93
C GLY A 162 8.85 15.81 7.49
N HIS A 163 8.59 14.88 6.58
CA HIS A 163 9.53 13.93 5.99
C HIS A 163 9.19 13.72 4.51
N GLU A 164 9.04 14.83 3.76
CA GLU A 164 8.55 14.83 2.38
C GLU A 164 9.49 14.14 1.36
N GLU A 165 10.66 13.65 1.79
CA GLU A 165 11.51 12.70 1.07
C GLU A 165 10.98 11.25 1.09
N LYS A 166 10.05 10.95 1.99
CA LYS A 166 9.45 9.63 2.20
C LYS A 166 8.03 9.57 1.72
N ILE A 167 7.56 8.36 1.41
CA ILE A 167 6.18 8.10 1.00
C ILE A 167 5.51 7.09 1.93
N GLN A 168 4.19 7.18 2.01
CA GLN A 168 3.35 6.31 2.82
C GLN A 168 2.06 5.97 2.07
N ALA A 169 1.41 4.89 2.51
CA ALA A 169 0.06 4.56 2.10
C ALA A 169 -0.84 4.39 3.34
N LEU A 170 -2.06 4.92 3.27
CA LEU A 170 -3.13 4.71 4.21
C LEU A 170 -4.11 3.70 3.62
N ILE A 171 -4.22 2.54 4.26
CA ILE A 171 -5.28 1.56 4.00
C ILE A 171 -6.49 1.90 4.88
N PRO A 172 -7.65 2.27 4.30
CA PRO A 172 -8.84 2.62 5.06
C PRO A 172 -9.33 1.50 5.98
N PRO A 173 -10.02 1.85 7.09
CA PRO A 173 -10.59 0.87 8.01
C PRO A 173 -11.53 -0.12 7.32
N ALA A 174 -12.41 0.36 6.45
CA ALA A 174 -13.35 -0.49 5.74
C ALA A 174 -12.67 -1.56 4.87
N ILE A 175 -11.46 -1.31 4.35
CA ILE A 175 -10.66 -2.32 3.63
C ILE A 175 -10.04 -3.30 4.62
N VAL A 176 -9.48 -2.82 5.73
CA VAL A 176 -8.91 -3.67 6.79
C VAL A 176 -9.97 -4.62 7.37
N ASP A 177 -11.19 -4.12 7.61
CA ASP A 177 -12.31 -4.85 8.20
C ASP A 177 -12.83 -6.00 7.31
N THR A 178 -12.48 -6.01 6.02
CA THR A 178 -12.75 -7.17 5.14
C THR A 178 -11.88 -8.38 5.46
N GLY A 179 -10.82 -8.22 6.28
CA GLY A 179 -9.91 -9.29 6.68
C GLY A 179 -8.91 -9.73 5.60
N VAL A 180 -8.75 -8.94 4.53
CA VAL A 180 -7.81 -9.23 3.43
C VAL A 180 -6.40 -8.65 3.65
N VAL A 181 -6.24 -7.76 4.64
CA VAL A 181 -4.95 -7.16 5.01
C VAL A 181 -4.30 -7.99 6.10
N TYR A 182 -3.08 -8.45 5.88
CA TYR A 182 -2.31 -9.20 6.85
C TYR A 182 -1.10 -8.38 7.29
N ILE A 183 -0.91 -8.25 8.59
CA ILE A 183 0.32 -7.70 9.18
C ILE A 183 0.98 -8.91 9.84
N SER A 184 1.99 -9.47 9.20
CA SER A 184 2.58 -10.74 9.61
C SER A 184 4.09 -10.61 9.70
N GLN A 185 4.74 -11.66 10.23
CA GLN A 185 6.19 -11.67 10.40
C GLN A 185 6.66 -10.44 11.18
N CYS A 186 5.98 -10.13 12.28
CA CYS A 186 6.38 -9.06 13.17
C CYS A 186 7.57 -9.52 14.01
N ALA A 187 8.63 -8.71 14.07
CA ALA A 187 9.77 -8.97 14.94
C ALA A 187 10.21 -7.70 15.64
N GLU A 188 10.56 -7.85 16.91
CA GLU A 188 11.24 -6.83 17.69
C GLU A 188 12.53 -6.41 16.98
N ARG A 189 12.78 -5.10 16.89
CA ARG A 189 13.98 -4.57 16.24
C ARG A 189 15.26 -5.13 16.87
N GLU A 190 16.31 -5.24 16.06
CA GLU A 190 17.64 -5.77 16.46
C GLU A 190 17.70 -7.28 16.70
N THR A 191 16.61 -8.02 16.43
CA THR A 191 16.61 -9.49 16.44
C THR A 191 17.01 -10.08 15.07
N GLU A 192 17.40 -11.36 15.06
CA GLU A 192 17.67 -12.08 13.80
C GLU A 192 16.43 -12.12 12.89
N SER A 193 15.25 -12.36 13.47
CA SER A 193 13.98 -12.33 12.74
C SER A 193 13.69 -10.96 12.11
N ASN A 194 14.06 -9.86 12.78
CA ASN A 194 13.95 -8.52 12.22
C ASN A 194 14.89 -8.29 11.03
N THR A 195 16.10 -8.84 11.09
CA THR A 195 17.04 -8.82 9.95
C THR A 195 16.46 -9.57 8.74
N GLN A 196 15.77 -10.69 8.96
CA GLN A 196 15.11 -11.45 7.89
C GLN A 196 13.99 -10.64 7.22
N ILE A 197 13.22 -9.86 7.98
CA ILE A 197 12.21 -8.93 7.41
C ILE A 197 12.88 -7.94 6.46
N GLY A 198 13.98 -7.32 6.88
CA GLY A 198 14.72 -6.36 6.04
C GLY A 198 15.25 -6.96 4.74
N SER A 199 15.52 -8.28 4.71
CA SER A 199 15.97 -8.98 3.50
C SER A 199 14.91 -9.11 2.39
N LEU A 200 13.63 -8.84 2.70
CA LEU A 200 12.54 -8.87 1.72
C LEU A 200 12.58 -7.69 0.74
N GLY A 201 13.36 -6.64 1.03
CA GLY A 201 13.55 -5.49 0.14
C GLY A 201 12.37 -4.52 0.10
N GLY A 202 12.47 -3.48 -0.72
CA GLY A 202 11.40 -2.47 -0.86
C GLY A 202 10.23 -2.95 -1.72
N VAL A 203 9.09 -2.28 -1.58
CA VAL A 203 7.95 -2.40 -2.50
C VAL A 203 7.90 -1.17 -3.40
N ASP A 204 7.81 -1.39 -4.70
CA ASP A 204 7.45 -0.32 -5.64
C ASP A 204 5.93 -0.27 -5.81
N TRP A 205 5.34 0.86 -5.44
CA TRP A 205 3.89 1.09 -5.58
C TRP A 205 3.51 1.68 -6.93
N ASP A 206 4.49 2.02 -7.79
CA ASP A 206 4.26 2.58 -9.12
C ASP A 206 3.46 3.90 -9.04
N THR A 207 3.83 4.76 -8.08
CA THR A 207 3.07 5.97 -7.72
C THR A 207 2.86 6.92 -8.89
N ALA A 208 3.76 6.91 -9.86
CA ALA A 208 3.68 7.72 -11.08
C ALA A 208 2.46 7.39 -11.96
N LYS A 209 1.85 6.21 -11.79
CA LYS A 209 0.64 5.78 -12.50
C LYS A 209 -0.65 6.01 -11.72
N MET A 210 -0.58 6.53 -10.50
CA MET A 210 -1.76 6.74 -9.67
C MET A 210 -2.51 8.01 -10.05
N GLU A 211 -3.83 7.94 -9.97
CA GLU A 211 -4.68 9.13 -10.04
C GLU A 211 -4.28 10.15 -8.97
N GLY A 212 -4.21 11.42 -9.35
CA GLY A 212 -3.75 12.50 -8.46
C GLY A 212 -2.24 12.73 -8.45
N TRP A 213 -1.44 11.85 -9.03
CA TRP A 213 0.00 12.06 -9.17
C TRP A 213 0.27 13.32 -10.02
N ASN A 214 1.17 14.18 -9.54
CA ASN A 214 1.56 15.42 -10.21
C ASN A 214 0.43 16.45 -10.48
N LEU A 215 -0.73 16.31 -9.83
CA LEU A 215 -1.84 17.28 -9.96
C LEU A 215 -1.77 18.44 -8.95
N GLY A 216 -0.93 18.33 -7.91
CA GLY A 216 -0.79 19.33 -6.86
C GLY A 216 0.66 19.53 -6.44
N SER A 217 0.87 20.21 -5.32
CA SER A 217 2.19 20.44 -4.74
C SER A 217 2.33 19.75 -3.40
N ASP A 218 3.50 19.15 -3.18
CA ASP A 218 3.93 18.63 -1.88
C ASP A 218 4.95 19.53 -1.18
N ALA A 219 5.40 20.59 -1.86
CA ALA A 219 6.33 21.56 -1.30
C ALA A 219 5.61 22.48 -0.30
N VAL A 220 6.36 22.95 0.70
CA VAL A 220 5.94 23.97 1.66
C VAL A 220 5.99 25.35 1.01
#